data_AF-A0A9W6ZYJ9-F1
#
_entry.id   AF-A0A9W6ZYJ9-F1
#
_cell.length_a   1.000
_cell.length_b   1.000
_cell.length_c   1.000
_cell.angle_alpha   90.00
_cell.angle_beta   90.00
_cell.angle_gamma   90.00
#
_symmetry.space_group_name_H-M   'P 1'
#
loop_
_entity.id
_entity.type
_entity.pdbx_description
1 polymer ?
#
loop_
_entity_poly.entity_id
_entity_poly.type
_entity_poly.pdbx_seq_one_letter_code
_entity_poly.pdbx_strand_id
1 'polypeptide(L)'
;MQGIGLDKFDEMTVKNTVTISNVHNLSLFELRQSLKTRGEFLDDYNGPISYEILLNRMVGLLGEDKAKEDKLKIDELEKKKLGVEKSDGSVETLQEKLAREKKERKADAIERSKKRQADKKYFEEMKKRNEEGGEEVGRIRIRSWRGRGKRWWGRCGNTFIYKPSECTPLTALKIAEILKEAGLPDGVFNVVVGDRTTGPMLSSHNEVKKLSFTGSTETGIRIVKDAADTLKKVTMELGGKSPLLVFEDADIDNAVAAAMMSNWYTQGEICSNATRVFVHKSIKGEFTKKLVARTKQLVIGDPLDPNTHVGAMIMPPDNKSGHLDRVVGFIERAKQDPDNKLILGGNTHTIEAGKVDGRGGVGNEGCYVEPTIFECSNDNSELVKEEVFGPVMSLLEFEDEDDAVKRANDTKWGLGAGVMTNNLARAHRIAKKFQSGNVWINNYNLTPSEMPFGGYGMSGYGRECGTYAIDSWTQIKNVYVEMGDVDSSCYPK
;
A
#
# COMPACT_ATOMS: atom_id res chain seq x y z
N MET A 1 35.35 -19.47 41.96
CA MET A 1 34.33 -20.40 42.53
C MET A 1 33.22 -19.52 43.07
N GLN A 2 31.95 -19.58 42.68
CA GLN A 2 31.17 -20.55 41.90
C GLN A 2 30.41 -19.81 40.79
N GLY A 3 30.14 -20.51 39.69
CA GLY A 3 29.36 -19.98 38.57
C GLY A 3 27.92 -19.69 38.98
N ILE A 4 27.41 -18.57 38.47
CA ILE A 4 25.97 -18.33 38.36
C ILE A 4 25.69 -18.42 36.86
N GLY A 5 25.09 -19.52 36.44
CA GLY A 5 24.63 -19.71 35.08
C GLY A 5 23.56 -18.67 34.75
N LEU A 6 23.84 -17.83 33.76
CA LEU A 6 22.85 -16.96 33.12
C LEU A 6 22.10 -17.75 32.05
N ASP A 7 21.48 -18.86 32.46
CA ASP A 7 20.48 -19.54 31.64
C ASP A 7 19.13 -18.92 31.99
N LYS A 8 18.43 -18.41 30.97
CA LYS A 8 17.14 -17.69 30.98
C LYS A 8 17.23 -16.16 30.98
N PHE A 9 17.62 -15.60 29.83
CA PHE A 9 17.03 -14.35 29.33
C PHE A 9 16.25 -14.60 28.02
N ASP A 10 15.51 -15.71 27.96
CA ASP A 10 14.56 -16.00 26.88
C ASP A 10 13.19 -15.38 27.16
N GLU A 11 13.12 -14.06 27.34
CA GLU A 11 11.84 -13.33 27.29
C GLU A 11 12.04 -11.92 26.70
N MET A 12 12.31 -11.84 25.40
CA MET A 12 11.74 -10.73 24.64
C MET A 12 10.28 -11.06 24.36
N THR A 13 9.42 -10.67 25.31
CA THR A 13 7.96 -10.67 25.24
C THR A 13 7.44 -10.60 23.80
N VAL A 14 6.82 -11.68 23.34
CA VAL A 14 5.89 -11.68 22.22
C VAL A 14 4.77 -10.71 22.59
N LYS A 15 4.72 -9.53 21.95
CA LYS A 15 3.71 -8.51 22.26
C LYS A 15 2.58 -8.58 21.24
N ASN A 16 1.39 -8.88 21.75
CA ASN A 16 0.13 -8.89 21.01
C ASN A 16 -0.09 -7.53 20.33
N THR A 17 -0.10 -7.55 19.01
CA THR A 17 -0.34 -6.35 18.21
C THR A 17 -1.53 -6.57 17.27
N VAL A 18 -2.27 -5.49 17.01
CA VAL A 18 -3.43 -5.53 16.12
C VAL A 18 -3.27 -4.49 15.03
N THR A 19 -3.49 -4.92 13.80
CA THR A 19 -3.58 -4.05 12.64
C THR A 19 -5.02 -4.05 12.17
N ILE A 20 -5.69 -2.90 12.27
CA ILE A 20 -7.06 -2.72 11.78
C ILE A 20 -6.92 -1.94 10.48
N SER A 21 -7.01 -2.58 9.31
CA SER A 21 -6.94 -1.84 8.04
C SER A 21 -8.31 -1.75 7.40
N ASN A 22 -8.78 -0.52 7.15
CA ASN A 22 -9.96 -0.24 6.33
C ASN A 22 -9.61 0.11 4.89
N VAL A 23 -8.33 0.05 4.47
CA VAL A 23 -7.97 0.34 3.08
C VAL A 23 -7.99 -0.93 2.24
N HIS A 24 -8.64 -0.79 1.10
CA HIS A 24 -8.92 -1.83 0.13
C HIS A 24 -7.63 -2.27 -0.57
N ASN A 25 -7.46 -3.59 -0.67
CA ASN A 25 -6.34 -4.29 -1.30
C ASN A 25 -4.95 -4.04 -0.69
N LEU A 26 -4.49 -5.01 0.10
CA LEU A 26 -3.13 -5.52 -0.13
C LEU A 26 -3.19 -6.28 -1.45
N SER A 27 -2.97 -5.61 -2.59
CA SER A 27 -2.99 -6.32 -3.87
C SER A 27 -1.82 -7.32 -3.90
N LEU A 28 -2.04 -8.50 -4.48
CA LEU A 28 -0.95 -9.45 -4.75
C LEU A 28 0.17 -8.79 -5.57
N PHE A 29 -0.15 -7.75 -6.35
CA PHE A 29 0.82 -6.93 -7.08
C PHE A 29 1.72 -6.10 -6.15
N GLU A 30 1.16 -5.36 -5.18
CA GLU A 30 1.95 -4.59 -4.21
C GLU A 30 2.77 -5.49 -3.28
N LEU A 31 2.24 -6.67 -2.95
CA LEU A 31 2.98 -7.71 -2.24
C LEU A 31 4.16 -8.20 -3.12
N ARG A 32 3.91 -8.56 -4.39
CA ARG A 32 4.93 -9.00 -5.35
C ARG A 32 5.99 -7.93 -5.65
N GLN A 33 5.63 -6.65 -5.77
CA GLN A 33 6.60 -5.56 -6.01
C GLN A 33 7.51 -5.37 -4.79
N SER A 34 6.97 -5.48 -3.57
CA SER A 34 7.78 -5.42 -2.35
C SER A 34 8.71 -6.62 -2.14
N LEU A 35 8.40 -7.75 -2.79
CA LEU A 35 9.14 -9.00 -2.69
C LEU A 35 10.16 -9.22 -3.84
N LYS A 36 10.10 -8.41 -4.90
CA LYS A 36 10.97 -8.51 -6.08
C LYS A 36 12.38 -7.96 -5.86
N THR A 37 12.62 -7.19 -4.80
CA THR A 37 13.98 -6.79 -4.42
C THR A 37 14.62 -7.91 -3.61
N ARG A 38 15.59 -8.65 -4.19
CA ARG A 38 16.43 -9.65 -3.50
C ARG A 38 17.51 -8.98 -2.65
N GLY A 39 17.88 -9.59 -1.52
CA GLY A 39 18.97 -9.14 -0.65
C GLY A 39 18.97 -9.97 0.64
N GLU A 40 20.09 -10.63 0.89
CA GLU A 40 20.43 -11.43 2.08
C GLU A 40 20.46 -10.53 3.32
N PHE A 41 19.98 -11.02 4.48
CA PHE A 41 20.54 -10.81 5.83
C PHE A 41 19.59 -11.33 6.94
N LEU A 42 20.25 -12.05 7.86
CA LEU A 42 19.83 -12.83 9.02
C LEU A 42 19.61 -12.00 10.32
N ASP A 43 18.97 -12.69 11.28
CA ASP A 43 18.88 -12.53 12.75
C ASP A 43 18.05 -11.37 13.35
N ASP A 44 16.77 -11.67 13.62
CA ASP A 44 16.22 -11.79 14.99
C ASP A 44 14.74 -12.23 14.95
N TYR A 45 14.53 -13.55 14.96
CA TYR A 45 13.24 -14.18 15.24
C TYR A 45 13.53 -15.45 16.07
N ASN A 46 13.10 -15.47 17.34
CA ASN A 46 13.34 -16.59 18.27
C ASN A 46 12.32 -17.74 18.15
N GLY A 47 11.51 -17.79 17.08
CA GLY A 47 10.70 -18.98 16.79
C GLY A 47 11.48 -20.04 16.00
N PRO A 48 10.97 -21.27 15.89
CA PRO A 48 11.70 -22.43 15.35
C PRO A 48 12.08 -22.34 13.85
N ILE A 49 11.64 -21.28 13.14
CA ILE A 49 11.92 -21.04 11.72
C ILE A 49 12.28 -19.56 11.54
N SER A 50 13.49 -19.25 11.05
CA SER A 50 13.89 -17.87 10.73
C SER A 50 12.87 -17.17 9.83
N TYR A 51 12.54 -15.93 10.15
CA TYR A 51 11.58 -15.11 9.37
C TYR A 51 11.99 -14.96 7.89
N GLU A 52 13.29 -14.96 7.59
CA GLU A 52 13.81 -14.90 6.22
C GLU A 52 13.41 -16.15 5.41
N ILE A 53 13.41 -17.32 6.05
CA ILE A 53 12.98 -18.58 5.45
C ILE A 53 11.48 -18.55 5.18
N LEU A 54 10.69 -18.04 6.13
CA LEU A 54 9.24 -17.89 5.98
C LEU A 54 8.87 -16.94 4.82
N LEU A 55 9.54 -15.78 4.74
CA LEU A 55 9.39 -14.86 3.61
C LEU A 55 9.74 -15.54 2.29
N ASN A 56 10.87 -16.23 2.21
CA ASN A 56 11.30 -16.89 0.97
C ASN A 56 10.31 -17.99 0.53
N ARG A 57 9.74 -18.74 1.47
CA ARG A 57 8.67 -19.71 1.19
C ARG A 57 7.39 -19.03 0.71
N MET A 58 6.97 -17.96 1.37
CA MET A 58 5.80 -17.17 0.96
C MET A 58 5.96 -16.60 -0.47
N VAL A 59 7.13 -16.04 -0.79
CA VAL A 59 7.47 -15.58 -2.15
C VAL A 59 7.37 -16.73 -3.15
N GLY A 60 7.88 -17.91 -2.79
CA GLY A 60 7.80 -19.12 -3.59
C GLY A 60 6.35 -19.50 -3.91
N LEU A 61 5.49 -19.58 -2.88
CA LEU A 61 4.08 -19.93 -2.99
C LEU A 61 3.28 -18.91 -3.82
N LEU A 62 3.51 -17.61 -3.60
CA LEU A 62 2.90 -16.53 -4.38
C LEU A 62 3.30 -16.56 -5.86
N GLY A 63 4.50 -17.05 -6.15
CA GLY A 63 5.00 -17.30 -7.50
C GLY A 63 4.42 -18.57 -8.14
N GLU A 64 4.15 -19.61 -7.36
CA GLU A 64 3.53 -20.85 -7.82
C GLU A 64 2.05 -20.68 -8.15
N ASP A 65 1.30 -19.93 -7.34
CA ASP A 65 -0.09 -19.59 -7.65
C ASP A 65 -0.20 -18.74 -8.91
N LYS A 66 0.75 -17.82 -9.14
CA LYS A 66 0.86 -17.13 -10.43
C LYS A 66 1.10 -18.11 -11.58
N ALA A 67 2.01 -19.05 -11.41
CA ALA A 67 2.31 -20.04 -12.45
C ALA A 67 1.11 -20.96 -12.76
N LYS A 68 0.27 -21.27 -11.76
CA LYS A 68 -1.00 -22.00 -11.94
C LYS A 68 -2.04 -21.16 -12.67
N GLU A 69 -2.20 -19.89 -12.30
CA GLU A 69 -3.12 -18.96 -12.94
C GLU A 69 -2.72 -18.68 -14.40
N ASP A 70 -1.42 -18.43 -14.63
CA ASP A 70 -0.86 -18.26 -15.97
C ASP A 70 -1.02 -19.55 -16.79
N LYS A 71 -0.89 -20.73 -16.18
CA LYS A 71 -1.15 -22.01 -16.85
C LYS A 71 -2.63 -22.17 -17.23
N LEU A 72 -3.55 -21.82 -16.34
CA LEU A 72 -4.99 -21.83 -16.65
C LEU A 72 -5.33 -20.87 -17.80
N LYS A 73 -4.75 -19.65 -17.80
CA LYS A 73 -4.88 -18.69 -18.90
C LYS A 73 -4.28 -19.20 -20.20
N ILE A 74 -3.11 -19.86 -20.16
CA ILE A 74 -2.49 -20.50 -21.31
C ILE A 74 -3.36 -21.65 -21.83
N ASP A 75 -3.85 -22.53 -20.97
CA ASP A 75 -4.74 -23.64 -21.35
C ASP A 75 -6.05 -23.12 -21.97
N GLU A 76 -6.50 -21.92 -21.58
CA GLU A 76 -7.66 -21.24 -22.15
C GLU A 76 -7.36 -20.54 -23.49
N LEU A 77 -6.17 -19.97 -23.64
CA LEU A 77 -5.69 -19.37 -24.90
C LEU A 77 -5.36 -20.44 -25.95
N GLU A 78 -4.81 -21.60 -25.54
CA GLU A 78 -4.59 -22.77 -26.40
C GLU A 78 -5.91 -23.30 -26.99
N LYS A 79 -7.02 -23.20 -26.25
CA LYS A 79 -8.37 -23.52 -26.75
C LYS A 79 -8.88 -22.54 -27.82
N LYS A 80 -8.39 -21.30 -27.85
CA LYS A 80 -8.90 -20.23 -28.73
C LYS A 80 -8.19 -20.11 -30.09
N LYS A 81 -7.16 -20.91 -30.42
CA LYS A 81 -6.47 -20.96 -31.74
C LYS A 81 -6.28 -19.58 -32.42
N LEU A 82 -5.67 -18.61 -31.73
CA LEU A 82 -5.30 -17.32 -32.33
C LEU A 82 -3.78 -17.23 -32.49
N GLY A 83 -3.31 -16.92 -33.71
CA GLY A 83 -1.90 -16.67 -34.02
C GLY A 83 -1.51 -15.21 -33.71
N VAL A 84 -0.23 -14.96 -33.39
CA VAL A 84 0.30 -13.63 -33.08
C VAL A 84 1.44 -13.31 -34.06
N GLU A 85 1.35 -12.16 -34.72
CA GLU A 85 2.38 -11.65 -35.64
C GLU A 85 3.47 -10.88 -34.87
N LYS A 86 4.75 -11.12 -35.19
CA LYS A 86 5.87 -10.39 -34.58
C LYS A 86 6.15 -9.07 -35.30
N SER A 87 6.83 -8.17 -34.61
CA SER A 87 7.25 -6.85 -35.11
C SER A 87 8.24 -6.88 -36.29
N ASP A 88 8.77 -8.05 -36.64
CA ASP A 88 9.67 -8.28 -37.77
C ASP A 88 8.99 -8.94 -38.98
N GLY A 89 7.66 -9.12 -38.93
CA GLY A 89 6.88 -9.77 -39.98
C GLY A 89 7.00 -11.30 -40.00
N SER A 90 7.68 -11.93 -39.03
CA SER A 90 7.71 -13.37 -38.87
C SER A 90 6.53 -13.87 -38.02
N VAL A 91 5.90 -14.96 -38.46
CA VAL A 91 4.86 -15.65 -37.68
C VAL A 91 5.54 -16.70 -36.82
N GLU A 92 5.78 -16.41 -35.54
CA GLU A 92 6.10 -17.45 -34.57
C GLU A 92 4.81 -18.18 -34.24
N THR A 93 4.80 -19.49 -34.44
CA THR A 93 3.63 -20.28 -34.06
C THR A 93 3.50 -20.22 -32.53
N LEU A 94 2.27 -20.11 -32.02
CA LEU A 94 2.02 -20.07 -30.57
C LEU A 94 2.72 -21.24 -29.85
N GLN A 95 2.83 -22.39 -30.54
CA GLN A 95 3.52 -23.59 -30.09
C GLN A 95 5.03 -23.39 -29.84
N GLU A 96 5.73 -22.60 -30.65
CA GLU A 96 7.16 -22.32 -30.49
C GLU A 96 7.44 -21.39 -29.30
N LYS A 97 6.63 -20.34 -29.15
CA LYS A 97 6.68 -19.45 -27.98
C LYS A 97 6.40 -20.23 -26.69
N LEU A 98 5.36 -21.07 -26.70
CA LEU A 98 5.00 -21.93 -25.58
C LEU A 98 6.06 -22.98 -25.27
N ALA A 99 6.71 -23.55 -26.29
CA ALA A 99 7.80 -24.50 -26.08
C ALA A 99 9.02 -23.86 -25.39
N ARG A 100 9.36 -22.62 -25.76
CA ARG A 100 10.42 -21.83 -25.12
C ARG A 100 10.08 -21.50 -23.67
N GLU A 101 8.89 -20.97 -23.41
CA GLU A 101 8.44 -20.65 -22.05
C GLU A 101 8.34 -21.90 -21.17
N LYS A 102 7.91 -23.04 -21.73
CA LYS A 102 7.88 -24.33 -21.03
C LYS A 102 9.28 -24.84 -20.71
N LYS A 103 10.27 -24.60 -21.56
CA LYS A 103 11.68 -24.95 -21.33
C LYS A 103 12.30 -24.08 -20.23
N GLU A 104 12.05 -22.77 -20.27
CA GLU A 104 12.50 -21.82 -19.23
C GLU A 104 11.86 -22.15 -17.87
N ARG A 105 10.55 -22.41 -17.82
CA ARG A 105 9.85 -22.83 -16.59
C ARG A 105 10.36 -24.15 -16.03
N LYS A 106 10.74 -25.10 -16.88
CA LYS A 106 11.29 -26.39 -16.46
C LYS A 106 12.68 -26.22 -15.86
N ALA A 107 13.51 -25.33 -16.42
CA ALA A 107 14.81 -24.97 -15.85
C ALA A 107 14.66 -24.32 -14.46
N ASP A 108 13.74 -23.36 -14.35
CA ASP A 108 13.39 -22.68 -13.10
C ASP A 108 12.89 -23.65 -12.02
N ALA A 109 12.01 -24.60 -12.39
CA ALA A 109 11.48 -25.61 -11.48
C ALA A 109 12.57 -26.60 -11.01
N ILE A 110 13.50 -26.97 -11.90
CA ILE A 110 14.65 -27.80 -11.56
C ILE A 110 15.57 -27.07 -10.58
N GLU A 111 15.84 -25.78 -10.78
CA GLU A 111 16.66 -24.97 -9.89
C GLU A 111 16.01 -24.82 -8.50
N ARG A 112 14.70 -24.56 -8.45
CA ARG A 112 13.93 -24.51 -7.19
C ARG A 112 13.91 -25.87 -6.47
N SER A 113 13.78 -26.97 -7.21
CA SER A 113 13.82 -28.33 -6.64
C SER A 113 15.20 -28.66 -6.05
N LYS A 114 16.28 -28.33 -6.76
CA LYS A 114 17.66 -28.47 -6.27
C LYS A 114 17.88 -27.65 -4.99
N LYS A 115 17.35 -26.43 -4.94
CA LYS A 115 17.42 -25.59 -3.74
C LYS A 115 16.63 -26.18 -2.57
N ARG A 116 15.42 -26.71 -2.81
CA ARG A 116 14.64 -27.43 -1.78
C ARG A 116 15.35 -28.66 -1.23
N GLN A 117 16.04 -29.43 -2.07
CA GLN A 117 16.83 -30.57 -1.62
C GLN A 117 18.05 -30.15 -0.80
N ALA A 118 18.73 -29.07 -1.20
CA ALA A 118 19.83 -28.49 -0.44
C ALA A 118 19.37 -27.99 0.94
N ASP A 119 18.25 -27.27 0.99
CA ASP A 119 17.65 -26.79 2.23
C ASP A 119 17.24 -27.97 3.13
N LYS A 120 16.58 -28.99 2.57
CA LYS A 120 16.18 -30.19 3.33
C LYS A 120 17.37 -30.94 3.94
N LYS A 121 18.47 -31.08 3.19
CA LYS A 121 19.71 -31.70 3.68
C LYS A 121 20.36 -30.89 4.80
N TYR A 122 20.40 -29.56 4.65
CA TYR A 122 20.87 -28.65 5.70
C TYR A 122 20.04 -28.78 6.99
N PHE A 123 18.72 -28.97 6.87
CA PHE A 123 17.84 -29.19 8.01
C PHE A 123 18.04 -30.53 8.71
N GLU A 124 18.26 -31.61 7.97
CA GLU A 124 18.59 -32.91 8.57
C GLU A 124 19.93 -32.83 9.32
N GLU A 125 20.91 -32.09 8.80
CA GLU A 125 22.20 -31.84 9.47
C GLU A 125 22.06 -30.94 10.72
N MET A 126 21.23 -29.88 10.67
CA MET A 126 20.98 -28.99 11.81
C MET A 126 20.17 -29.65 12.91
N LYS A 127 19.16 -30.46 12.54
CA LYS A 127 18.37 -31.25 13.49
C LYS A 127 19.26 -32.25 14.22
N LYS A 128 20.16 -32.92 13.49
CA LYS A 128 21.15 -33.84 14.04
C LYS A 128 22.16 -33.15 14.97
N ARG A 129 22.61 -31.93 14.63
CA ARG A 129 23.48 -31.11 15.50
C ARG A 129 22.80 -30.66 16.80
N ASN A 130 21.52 -30.31 16.75
CA ASN A 130 20.75 -29.97 17.95
C ASN A 130 20.41 -31.18 18.82
N GLU A 131 20.30 -32.37 18.23
CA GLU A 131 20.09 -33.63 18.96
C GLU A 131 21.40 -34.20 19.56
N GLU A 132 22.57 -33.89 18.99
CA GLU A 132 23.88 -34.45 19.39
C GLU A 132 24.76 -33.50 20.23
N GLY A 133 24.47 -32.20 20.35
CA GLY A 133 25.39 -31.22 20.96
C GLY A 133 24.76 -30.30 21.99
N GLY A 134 24.79 -30.70 23.26
CA GLY A 134 24.78 -29.75 24.38
C GLY A 134 26.21 -29.36 24.74
N GLU A 135 26.71 -28.24 24.19
CA GLU A 135 27.72 -27.34 24.79
C GLU A 135 28.27 -26.30 23.77
N GLU A 136 28.41 -25.07 24.29
CA GLU A 136 29.20 -23.91 23.83
C GLU A 136 29.32 -23.56 22.33
N VAL A 137 28.62 -22.49 21.92
CA VAL A 137 29.19 -21.50 20.98
C VAL A 137 28.94 -20.09 21.51
N GLY A 138 29.89 -19.60 22.29
CA GLY A 138 30.00 -18.19 22.64
C GLY A 138 30.59 -17.34 21.51
N ARG A 139 30.24 -16.05 21.55
CA ARG A 139 30.85 -14.89 20.87
C ARG A 139 30.58 -14.75 19.36
N ILE A 140 29.59 -13.93 19.03
CA ILE A 140 29.68 -13.07 17.83
C ILE A 140 29.58 -11.61 18.24
N ARG A 141 30.59 -10.86 17.79
CA ARG A 141 30.87 -9.45 18.04
C ARG A 141 29.74 -8.54 17.51
N ILE A 142 29.42 -7.52 18.31
CA ILE A 142 28.80 -6.28 17.85
C ILE A 142 29.66 -5.70 16.71
N ARG A 143 29.09 -5.58 15.50
CA ARG A 143 29.61 -4.72 14.42
C ARG A 143 28.46 -4.00 13.70
N SER A 144 28.43 -2.69 13.93
CA SER A 144 28.00 -1.59 13.04
C SER A 144 27.04 -1.88 11.87
N TRP A 145 25.82 -1.34 12.03
CA TRP A 145 24.99 -0.59 11.08
C TRP A 145 25.43 -0.47 9.60
N ARG A 146 24.54 -0.92 8.69
CA ARG A 146 24.10 -0.31 7.40
C ARG A 146 23.48 -1.42 6.53
N GLY A 147 22.14 -1.45 6.39
CA GLY A 147 21.47 -2.46 5.56
C GLY A 147 20.05 -2.03 5.15
N ARG A 148 19.73 -2.18 3.86
CA ARG A 148 18.58 -1.58 3.16
C ARG A 148 17.24 -2.27 3.49
N GLY A 149 16.22 -1.47 3.78
CA GLY A 149 14.92 -1.86 4.34
C GLY A 149 13.98 -2.62 3.39
N LYS A 150 13.37 -3.72 3.85
CA LYS A 150 12.25 -4.42 3.18
C LYS A 150 11.22 -4.88 4.21
N ARG A 151 9.93 -4.58 3.96
CA ARG A 151 8.75 -4.72 4.85
C ARG A 151 8.91 -5.74 6.00
N TRP A 152 8.74 -5.22 7.23
CA TRP A 152 9.30 -5.77 8.46
C TRP A 152 8.28 -6.24 9.51
N TRP A 153 6.96 -6.28 9.24
CA TRP A 153 5.96 -6.46 10.32
C TRP A 153 6.16 -7.75 11.13
N GLY A 154 6.49 -8.87 10.48
CA GLY A 154 6.84 -10.11 11.21
C GLY A 154 8.30 -10.22 11.65
N ARG A 155 9.18 -9.27 11.28
CA ARG A 155 10.59 -9.23 11.72
C ARG A 155 10.76 -8.68 13.12
N CYS A 156 9.78 -7.95 13.65
CA CYS A 156 9.88 -7.32 14.96
C CYS A 156 9.42 -8.26 16.11
N GLY A 157 9.11 -9.53 15.83
CA GLY A 157 8.66 -10.51 16.84
C GLY A 157 7.24 -10.32 17.36
N ASN A 158 6.42 -9.47 16.72
CA ASN A 158 5.04 -9.22 17.12
C ASN A 158 4.09 -10.32 16.61
N THR A 159 3.02 -10.56 17.36
CA THR A 159 1.84 -11.30 16.87
C THR A 159 0.80 -10.31 16.36
N PHE A 160 -0.01 -10.75 15.39
CA PHE A 160 -0.93 -9.90 14.66
C PHE A 160 -2.36 -10.44 14.73
N ILE A 161 -3.29 -9.52 14.97
CA ILE A 161 -4.69 -9.67 14.60
C ILE A 161 -4.94 -8.67 13.47
N TYR A 162 -5.29 -9.18 12.28
CA TYR A 162 -5.58 -8.39 11.11
C TYR A 162 -7.09 -8.37 10.85
N LYS A 163 -7.71 -7.19 10.93
CA LYS A 163 -9.11 -6.99 10.52
C LYS A 163 -9.13 -6.32 9.14
N PRO A 164 -9.42 -7.04 8.05
CA PRO A 164 -9.64 -6.41 6.75
C PRO A 164 -10.97 -5.65 6.72
N SER A 165 -11.14 -4.81 5.70
CA SER A 165 -12.46 -4.32 5.31
C SER A 165 -13.38 -5.50 4.98
N GLU A 166 -14.62 -5.41 5.45
CA GLU A 166 -15.72 -6.33 5.16
C GLU A 166 -16.06 -6.41 3.67
N CYS A 167 -15.71 -5.38 2.88
CA CYS A 167 -15.93 -5.34 1.44
C CYS A 167 -14.87 -6.14 0.66
N THR A 168 -13.67 -6.32 1.22
CA THR A 168 -12.53 -6.96 0.53
C THR A 168 -11.76 -7.95 1.41
N PRO A 169 -12.40 -8.96 2.02
CA PRO A 169 -11.72 -9.84 2.99
C PRO A 169 -10.88 -10.94 2.33
N LEU A 170 -11.18 -11.32 1.09
CA LEU A 170 -10.70 -12.56 0.47
C LEU A 170 -9.17 -12.64 0.35
N THR A 171 -8.52 -11.56 -0.07
CA THR A 171 -7.05 -11.56 -0.22
C THR A 171 -6.34 -11.71 1.13
N ALA A 172 -6.91 -11.14 2.20
CA ALA A 172 -6.34 -11.27 3.55
C ALA A 172 -6.42 -12.71 4.07
N LEU A 173 -7.55 -13.38 3.84
CA LEU A 173 -7.72 -14.80 4.15
C LEU A 173 -6.72 -15.65 3.36
N LYS A 174 -6.54 -15.35 2.07
CA LYS A 174 -5.57 -16.08 1.24
C LYS A 174 -4.13 -15.90 1.73
N ILE A 175 -3.77 -14.69 2.16
CA ILE A 175 -2.45 -14.43 2.78
C ILE A 175 -2.27 -15.27 4.05
N ALA A 176 -3.31 -15.38 4.89
CA ALA A 176 -3.24 -16.21 6.10
C ALA A 176 -3.00 -17.70 5.78
N GLU A 177 -3.67 -18.25 4.76
CA GLU A 177 -3.42 -19.61 4.27
C GLU A 177 -1.97 -19.79 3.82
N ILE A 178 -1.45 -18.87 3.00
CA ILE A 178 -0.09 -18.93 2.48
C ILE A 178 0.94 -18.84 3.63
N LEU A 179 0.70 -17.99 4.63
CA LEU A 179 1.56 -17.88 5.80
C LEU A 179 1.57 -19.17 6.63
N LYS A 180 0.40 -19.80 6.81
CA LYS A 180 0.29 -21.10 7.46
C LYS A 180 1.04 -22.19 6.69
N GLU A 181 0.86 -22.26 5.38
CA GLU A 181 1.60 -23.19 4.50
C GLU A 181 3.12 -22.95 4.53
N ALA A 182 3.56 -21.71 4.68
CA ALA A 182 4.97 -21.37 4.81
C ALA A 182 5.59 -21.85 6.14
N GLY A 183 4.75 -22.20 7.13
CA GLY A 183 5.14 -22.69 8.45
C GLY A 183 5.02 -21.65 9.56
N LEU A 184 4.22 -20.60 9.39
CA LEU A 184 3.98 -19.64 10.47
C LEU A 184 3.28 -20.36 11.65
N PRO A 185 3.77 -20.24 12.89
CA PRO A 185 3.12 -20.87 14.03
C PRO A 185 1.69 -20.37 14.22
N ASP A 186 0.81 -21.26 14.70
CA ASP A 186 -0.58 -20.92 15.00
C ASP A 186 -0.63 -19.77 16.03
N GLY A 187 -1.59 -18.85 15.83
CA GLY A 187 -1.77 -17.68 16.69
C GLY A 187 -0.86 -16.48 16.38
N VAL A 188 0.17 -16.62 15.53
CA VAL A 188 1.07 -15.49 15.20
C VAL A 188 0.43 -14.48 14.24
N PHE A 189 -0.38 -14.95 13.30
CA PHE A 189 -1.16 -14.09 12.41
C PHE A 189 -2.60 -14.60 12.36
N ASN A 190 -3.51 -13.79 12.86
CA ASN A 190 -4.93 -14.10 12.95
C ASN A 190 -5.68 -13.12 12.06
N VAL A 191 -6.64 -13.61 11.27
CA VAL A 191 -7.53 -12.74 10.47
C VAL A 191 -8.92 -12.79 11.08
N VAL A 192 -9.48 -11.62 11.39
CA VAL A 192 -10.84 -11.49 11.91
C VAL A 192 -11.66 -10.71 10.91
N VAL A 193 -12.61 -11.38 10.25
CA VAL A 193 -13.55 -10.75 9.34
C VAL A 193 -14.78 -10.35 10.14
N GLY A 194 -15.14 -9.07 10.07
CA GLY A 194 -16.27 -8.53 10.78
C GLY A 194 -16.60 -7.11 10.32
N ASP A 195 -17.82 -6.69 10.57
CA ASP A 195 -18.34 -5.38 10.19
C ASP A 195 -17.78 -4.25 11.09
N ARG A 196 -18.40 -3.08 11.01
CA ARG A 196 -18.07 -1.91 11.83
C ARG A 196 -18.06 -2.16 13.34
N THR A 197 -18.75 -3.17 13.85
CA THR A 197 -18.84 -3.45 15.30
C THR A 197 -17.58 -4.12 15.85
N THR A 198 -16.84 -4.82 15.00
CA THR A 198 -15.59 -5.51 15.40
C THR A 198 -14.43 -4.53 15.62
N GLY A 199 -14.44 -3.37 14.94
CA GLY A 199 -13.42 -2.33 15.10
C GLY A 199 -13.24 -1.86 16.54
N PRO A 200 -14.30 -1.33 17.20
CA PRO A 200 -14.28 -0.91 18.60
C PRO A 200 -13.85 -2.01 19.58
N MET A 201 -14.23 -3.27 19.33
CA MET A 201 -13.82 -4.40 20.17
C MET A 201 -12.30 -4.57 20.17
N LEU A 202 -11.66 -4.40 19.00
CA LEU A 202 -10.22 -4.51 18.86
C LEU A 202 -9.47 -3.26 19.34
N SER A 203 -9.98 -2.07 19.02
CA SER A 203 -9.33 -0.80 19.37
C SER A 203 -9.32 -0.53 20.88
N SER A 204 -10.37 -0.97 21.60
CA SER A 204 -10.49 -0.80 23.07
C SER A 204 -9.86 -1.95 23.87
N HIS A 205 -9.51 -3.09 23.26
CA HIS A 205 -9.04 -4.27 23.98
C HIS A 205 -7.73 -4.03 24.78
N ASN A 206 -7.71 -4.42 26.05
CA ASN A 206 -6.60 -4.15 26.99
C ASN A 206 -5.30 -4.90 26.69
N GLU A 207 -5.41 -6.09 26.07
CA GLU A 207 -4.24 -6.88 25.70
C GLU A 207 -3.53 -6.37 24.44
N VAL A 208 -4.18 -5.52 23.65
CA VAL A 208 -3.62 -4.98 22.42
C VAL A 208 -2.66 -3.86 22.75
N LYS A 209 -1.39 -4.01 22.37
CA LYS A 209 -0.32 -3.07 22.73
C LYS A 209 -0.07 -1.97 21.70
N LYS A 210 -0.53 -2.19 20.47
CA LYS A 210 -0.47 -1.20 19.40
C LYS A 210 -1.61 -1.43 18.40
N LEU A 211 -2.07 -0.32 17.83
CA LEU A 211 -2.94 -0.28 16.65
C LEU A 211 -2.16 0.30 15.45
N SER A 212 -2.39 -0.24 14.26
CA SER A 212 -2.14 0.47 13.01
C SER A 212 -3.46 0.53 12.25
N PHE A 213 -3.85 1.73 11.85
CA PHE A 213 -5.11 1.98 11.14
C PHE A 213 -4.91 2.81 9.87
N THR A 214 -5.53 2.34 8.80
CA THR A 214 -5.62 3.05 7.53
C THR A 214 -7.09 3.19 7.15
N GLY A 215 -7.57 4.40 6.87
CA GLY A 215 -8.98 4.65 6.53
C GLY A 215 -9.42 6.10 6.70
N SER A 216 -10.72 6.35 6.90
CA SER A 216 -11.22 7.72 7.02
C SER A 216 -10.71 8.43 8.28
N THR A 217 -10.50 9.75 8.17
CA THR A 217 -10.06 10.57 9.31
C THR A 217 -11.01 10.47 10.50
N GLU A 218 -12.32 10.45 10.26
CA GLU A 218 -13.33 10.32 11.32
C GLU A 218 -13.18 9.00 12.09
N THR A 219 -12.98 7.88 11.39
CA THR A 219 -12.78 6.58 12.02
C THR A 219 -11.46 6.54 12.77
N GLY A 220 -10.39 7.10 12.20
CA GLY A 220 -9.10 7.23 12.86
C GLY A 220 -9.21 7.96 14.21
N ILE A 221 -9.95 9.08 14.25
CA ILE A 221 -10.18 9.82 15.51
C ILE A 221 -10.89 8.95 16.55
N ARG A 222 -11.90 8.15 16.15
CA ARG A 222 -12.59 7.23 17.07
C ARG A 222 -11.63 6.19 17.63
N ILE A 223 -10.79 5.60 16.78
CA ILE A 223 -9.78 4.61 17.18
C ILE A 223 -8.73 5.20 18.13
N VAL A 224 -8.29 6.45 17.90
CA VAL A 224 -7.39 7.15 18.82
C VAL A 224 -8.05 7.35 20.19
N LYS A 225 -9.35 7.68 20.23
CA LYS A 225 -10.09 7.80 21.50
C LYS A 225 -10.18 6.46 22.23
N ASP A 226 -10.51 5.38 21.52
CA ASP A 226 -10.56 4.02 22.10
C ASP A 226 -9.19 3.54 22.62
N ALA A 227 -8.10 4.01 22.01
CA ALA A 227 -6.74 3.68 22.41
C ALA A 227 -6.30 4.38 23.72
N ALA A 228 -6.91 5.54 24.03
CA ALA A 228 -6.45 6.44 25.09
C ALA A 228 -6.44 5.79 26.48
N ASP A 229 -7.47 5.02 26.82
CA ASP A 229 -7.62 4.39 28.14
C ASP A 229 -6.51 3.38 28.46
N THR A 230 -5.81 2.90 27.44
CA THR A 230 -4.73 1.90 27.56
C THR A 230 -3.36 2.45 27.20
N LEU A 231 -3.29 3.70 26.74
CA LEU A 231 -2.09 4.35 26.22
C LEU A 231 -1.34 3.51 25.16
N LYS A 232 -2.08 2.70 24.39
CA LYS A 232 -1.50 1.86 23.34
C LYS A 232 -0.96 2.74 22.20
N LYS A 233 0.18 2.37 21.61
CA LYS A 233 0.74 3.10 20.46
C LYS A 233 -0.22 3.00 19.28
N VAL A 234 -0.36 4.06 18.50
CA VAL A 234 -1.18 4.02 17.28
C VAL A 234 -0.40 4.59 16.09
N THR A 235 -0.53 3.94 14.93
CA THR A 235 -0.13 4.48 13.62
C THR A 235 -1.41 4.77 12.84
N MET A 236 -1.50 5.94 12.22
CA MET A 236 -2.70 6.43 11.56
C MET A 236 -2.33 6.93 10.16
N GLU A 237 -2.88 6.26 9.14
CA GLU A 237 -2.77 6.61 7.73
C GLU A 237 -4.17 6.97 7.21
N LEU A 238 -4.49 8.26 7.20
CA LEU A 238 -5.85 8.74 7.00
C LEU A 238 -6.03 9.39 5.62
N GLY A 239 -7.17 10.05 5.42
CA GLY A 239 -7.52 10.67 4.14
C GLY A 239 -6.56 11.77 3.68
N GLY A 240 -6.76 12.21 2.45
CA GLY A 240 -5.96 13.25 1.82
C GLY A 240 -6.77 14.11 0.84
N LYS A 241 -6.25 15.33 0.62
CA LYS A 241 -6.67 16.19 -0.49
C LYS A 241 -5.43 16.74 -1.19
N SER A 242 -4.60 15.84 -1.69
CA SER A 242 -3.23 16.16 -2.09
C SER A 242 -3.20 17.12 -3.31
N PRO A 243 -2.24 18.07 -3.34
CA PRO A 243 -2.04 18.97 -4.46
C PRO A 243 -1.04 18.41 -5.49
N LEU A 244 -1.21 18.79 -6.76
CA LEU A 244 -0.20 18.72 -7.81
C LEU A 244 -0.02 20.10 -8.44
N LEU A 245 1.16 20.71 -8.29
CA LEU A 245 1.49 21.97 -8.94
C LEU A 245 2.16 21.73 -10.29
N VAL A 246 1.65 22.31 -11.37
CA VAL A 246 2.21 22.21 -12.72
C VAL A 246 2.64 23.58 -13.20
N PHE A 247 3.96 23.80 -13.27
CA PHE A 247 4.55 25.08 -13.70
C PHE A 247 4.65 25.18 -15.21
N GLU A 248 4.78 26.42 -15.69
CA GLU A 248 4.91 26.80 -17.10
C GLU A 248 6.07 26.14 -17.84
N ASP A 249 7.12 25.76 -17.11
CA ASP A 249 8.32 25.12 -17.65
C ASP A 249 8.26 23.59 -17.59
N ALA A 250 7.16 23.00 -17.10
CA ALA A 250 6.98 21.56 -17.03
C ALA A 250 6.85 20.93 -18.43
N ASP A 251 7.34 19.69 -18.58
CA ASP A 251 6.92 18.84 -19.70
C ASP A 251 5.41 18.59 -19.58
N ILE A 252 4.64 19.14 -20.51
CA ILE A 252 3.18 19.15 -20.43
C ILE A 252 2.58 17.74 -20.59
N ASP A 253 3.19 16.88 -21.41
CA ASP A 253 2.69 15.53 -21.65
C ASP A 253 2.92 14.64 -20.41
N ASN A 254 4.08 14.80 -19.77
CA ASN A 254 4.38 14.16 -18.50
C ASN A 254 3.52 14.71 -17.35
N ALA A 255 3.27 16.02 -17.30
CA ALA A 255 2.37 16.61 -16.33
C ALA A 255 0.93 16.11 -16.46
N VAL A 256 0.42 15.98 -17.70
CA VAL A 256 -0.89 15.38 -17.95
C VAL A 256 -0.90 13.91 -17.52
N ALA A 257 0.17 13.14 -17.81
CA ALA A 257 0.28 11.76 -17.36
C ALA A 257 0.24 11.65 -15.83
N ALA A 258 0.97 12.52 -15.12
CA ALA A 258 0.97 12.57 -13.66
C ALA A 258 -0.42 12.91 -13.09
N ALA A 259 -1.13 13.89 -13.68
CA ALA A 259 -2.49 14.24 -13.28
C ALA A 259 -3.48 13.09 -13.49
N MET A 260 -3.40 12.39 -14.63
CA MET A 260 -4.22 11.20 -14.90
C MET A 260 -3.92 10.05 -13.91
N MET A 261 -2.64 9.71 -13.72
CA MET A 261 -2.23 8.63 -12.81
C MET A 261 -2.60 8.92 -11.35
N SER A 262 -2.66 10.19 -10.96
CA SER A 262 -2.99 10.62 -9.61
C SER A 262 -4.47 10.90 -9.38
N ASN A 263 -5.35 10.61 -10.36
CA ASN A 263 -6.80 10.80 -10.24
C ASN A 263 -7.62 9.61 -10.75
N TRP A 264 -7.15 8.90 -11.78
CA TRP A 264 -7.91 7.80 -12.41
C TRP A 264 -7.43 6.41 -11.99
N TYR A 265 -6.18 6.28 -11.56
CA TYR A 265 -5.64 5.00 -11.10
C TYR A 265 -6.50 4.45 -9.97
N THR A 266 -6.90 3.18 -10.08
CA THR A 266 -7.90 2.51 -9.22
C THR A 266 -9.15 3.37 -8.97
N GLN A 267 -9.72 3.92 -10.04
CA GLN A 267 -10.95 4.72 -10.01
C GLN A 267 -10.86 5.91 -9.02
N GLY A 268 -9.66 6.42 -8.75
CA GLY A 268 -9.48 7.53 -7.82
C GLY A 268 -9.53 7.15 -6.33
N GLU A 269 -9.66 5.86 -6.01
CA GLU A 269 -9.76 5.31 -4.64
C GLU A 269 -8.37 5.16 -3.98
N ILE A 270 -7.56 6.22 -3.99
CA ILE A 270 -6.23 6.27 -3.33
C ILE A 270 -6.13 7.49 -2.43
N CYS A 271 -5.66 7.27 -1.20
CA CYS A 271 -5.49 8.30 -0.17
C CYS A 271 -4.54 9.43 -0.60
N SER A 272 -3.45 9.13 -1.32
CA SER A 272 -2.46 10.11 -1.76
C SER A 272 -2.81 10.87 -3.05
N ASN A 273 -3.91 10.52 -3.73
CA ASN A 273 -4.23 11.06 -5.06
C ASN A 273 -4.27 12.60 -5.10
N ALA A 274 -3.73 13.15 -6.17
CA ALA A 274 -3.61 14.59 -6.39
C ALA A 274 -4.93 15.16 -6.94
N THR A 275 -5.97 15.09 -6.11
CA THR A 275 -7.32 15.51 -6.50
C THR A 275 -7.46 17.02 -6.66
N ARG A 276 -6.46 17.81 -6.23
CA ARG A 276 -6.32 19.24 -6.57
C ARG A 276 -5.13 19.44 -7.50
N VAL A 277 -5.40 19.66 -8.78
CA VAL A 277 -4.37 19.92 -9.79
C VAL A 277 -4.33 21.41 -10.08
N PHE A 278 -3.27 22.08 -9.65
CA PHE A 278 -3.04 23.49 -9.90
C PHE A 278 -2.14 23.63 -11.13
N VAL A 279 -2.55 24.41 -12.11
CA VAL A 279 -1.80 24.61 -13.36
C VAL A 279 -1.53 26.09 -13.59
N HIS A 280 -0.28 26.40 -13.95
CA HIS A 280 0.12 27.78 -14.21
C HIS A 280 -0.69 28.36 -15.39
N LYS A 281 -1.20 29.59 -15.24
CA LYS A 281 -2.17 30.21 -16.16
C LYS A 281 -1.72 30.20 -17.62
N SER A 282 -0.42 30.33 -17.88
CA SER A 282 0.14 30.39 -19.24
C SER A 282 0.00 29.07 -20.02
N ILE A 283 -0.09 27.93 -19.34
CA ILE A 283 -0.15 26.60 -19.97
C ILE A 283 -1.48 25.86 -19.71
N LYS A 284 -2.34 26.38 -18.82
CA LYS A 284 -3.60 25.74 -18.42
C LYS A 284 -4.48 25.37 -19.60
N GLY A 285 -4.61 26.24 -20.61
CA GLY A 285 -5.42 25.97 -21.79
C GLY A 285 -4.94 24.74 -22.58
N GLU A 286 -3.63 24.66 -22.85
CA GLU A 286 -3.03 23.52 -23.55
C GLU A 286 -3.11 22.24 -22.70
N PHE A 287 -2.79 22.35 -21.41
CA PHE A 287 -2.83 21.25 -20.46
C PHE A 287 -4.23 20.63 -20.40
N THR A 288 -5.26 21.46 -20.23
CA THR A 288 -6.66 21.04 -20.16
C THR A 288 -7.09 20.32 -21.44
N LYS A 289 -6.72 20.88 -22.60
CA LYS A 289 -7.03 20.26 -23.91
C LYS A 289 -6.42 18.86 -24.02
N LYS A 290 -5.15 18.69 -23.66
CA LYS A 290 -4.44 17.40 -23.69
C LYS A 290 -5.02 16.42 -22.66
N LEU A 291 -5.29 16.88 -21.44
CA LEU A 291 -5.91 16.08 -20.39
C LEU A 291 -7.28 15.52 -20.81
N VAL A 292 -8.15 16.38 -21.35
CA VAL A 292 -9.47 15.96 -21.84
C VAL A 292 -9.34 14.97 -22.98
N ALA A 293 -8.46 15.23 -23.96
CA ALA A 293 -8.27 14.35 -25.10
C ALA A 293 -7.82 12.95 -24.68
N ARG A 294 -6.85 12.83 -23.75
CA ARG A 294 -6.37 11.55 -23.25
C ARG A 294 -7.38 10.85 -22.34
N THR A 295 -8.11 11.60 -21.51
CA THR A 295 -9.13 11.03 -20.61
C THR A 295 -10.29 10.42 -21.39
N LYS A 296 -10.70 11.02 -22.53
CA LYS A 296 -11.72 10.46 -23.43
C LYS A 296 -11.33 9.13 -24.10
N GLN A 297 -10.05 8.77 -24.10
CA GLN A 297 -9.57 7.50 -24.68
C GLN A 297 -9.63 6.35 -23.68
N LEU A 298 -9.92 6.62 -22.40
CA LEU A 298 -9.98 5.58 -21.38
C LEU A 298 -11.19 4.67 -21.62
N VAL A 299 -10.96 3.37 -21.45
CA VAL A 299 -11.99 2.34 -21.54
C VAL A 299 -12.47 2.04 -20.13
N ILE A 300 -13.75 2.28 -19.88
CA ILE A 300 -14.42 1.94 -18.62
C ILE A 300 -15.10 0.58 -18.82
N GLY A 301 -14.84 -0.38 -17.94
CA GLY A 301 -15.36 -1.73 -18.15
C GLY A 301 -14.95 -2.74 -17.10
N ASP A 302 -15.13 -4.02 -17.44
CA ASP A 302 -14.84 -5.15 -16.55
C ASP A 302 -13.36 -5.12 -16.11
N PRO A 303 -13.06 -5.10 -14.80
CA PRO A 303 -11.69 -5.19 -14.29
C PRO A 303 -10.90 -6.42 -14.76
N LEU A 304 -11.57 -7.47 -15.24
CA LEU A 304 -10.95 -8.67 -15.79
C LEU A 304 -10.59 -8.56 -17.28
N ASP A 305 -11.14 -7.56 -18.00
CA ASP A 305 -10.76 -7.30 -19.40
C ASP A 305 -9.42 -6.55 -19.43
N PRO A 306 -8.38 -7.09 -20.11
CA PRO A 306 -7.08 -6.44 -20.21
C PRO A 306 -7.09 -5.08 -20.94
N ASN A 307 -8.16 -4.76 -21.67
CA ASN A 307 -8.33 -3.46 -22.35
C ASN A 307 -9.00 -2.41 -21.45
N THR A 308 -9.51 -2.79 -20.29
CA THR A 308 -10.10 -1.87 -19.31
C THR A 308 -9.01 -1.00 -18.67
N HIS A 309 -9.24 0.30 -18.67
CA HIS A 309 -8.38 1.28 -18.01
C HIS A 309 -8.96 1.74 -16.67
N VAL A 310 -10.29 1.78 -16.55
CA VAL A 310 -11.02 2.24 -15.36
C VAL A 310 -12.09 1.20 -15.02
N GLY A 311 -11.97 0.58 -13.85
CA GLY A 311 -12.89 -0.44 -13.35
C GLY A 311 -14.11 0.15 -12.63
N ALA A 312 -14.81 -0.70 -11.88
CA ALA A 312 -15.92 -0.30 -11.02
C ALA A 312 -15.43 0.24 -9.66
N MET A 313 -16.24 1.10 -9.05
CA MET A 313 -16.11 1.53 -7.66
C MET A 313 -16.31 0.35 -6.71
N ILE A 314 -15.74 0.45 -5.51
CA ILE A 314 -15.66 -0.70 -4.59
C ILE A 314 -17.00 -1.18 -4.03
N MET A 315 -17.93 -0.26 -3.76
CA MET A 315 -19.23 -0.59 -3.16
C MET A 315 -20.38 -0.14 -4.04
N PRO A 316 -21.39 -1.01 -4.24
CA PRO A 316 -22.59 -0.66 -4.96
C PRO A 316 -23.43 0.40 -4.24
N PRO A 317 -24.40 1.00 -4.96
CA PRO A 317 -25.36 1.87 -4.32
C PRO A 317 -26.16 1.06 -3.31
N ASP A 318 -26.21 1.57 -2.08
CA ASP A 318 -27.16 1.12 -1.08
C ASP A 318 -27.74 2.37 -0.46
N ASN A 319 -29.06 2.40 -0.25
CA ASN A 319 -29.81 3.60 0.18
C ASN A 319 -29.44 4.10 1.59
N LYS A 320 -28.24 3.80 2.10
CA LYS A 320 -27.75 4.08 3.45
C LYS A 320 -26.32 4.63 3.48
N SER A 321 -25.38 4.14 2.66
CA SER A 321 -23.95 4.51 2.78
C SER A 321 -23.00 4.03 1.66
N GLY A 322 -23.50 3.56 0.51
CA GLY A 322 -22.66 3.06 -0.59
C GLY A 322 -21.60 4.06 -1.06
N HIS A 323 -20.40 3.56 -1.39
CA HIS A 323 -19.31 4.43 -1.86
C HIS A 323 -19.66 5.12 -3.17
N LEU A 324 -20.35 4.41 -4.08
CA LEU A 324 -20.87 4.98 -5.31
C LEU A 324 -21.76 6.20 -5.03
N ASP A 325 -22.78 6.06 -4.18
CA ASP A 325 -23.73 7.14 -3.86
C ASP A 325 -23.04 8.37 -3.27
N ARG A 326 -22.00 8.17 -2.45
CA ARG A 326 -21.18 9.26 -1.95
C ARG A 326 -20.50 10.02 -3.08
N VAL A 327 -19.81 9.32 -3.98
CA VAL A 327 -19.08 9.94 -5.11
C VAL A 327 -20.04 10.63 -6.07
N VAL A 328 -21.14 9.98 -6.43
CA VAL A 328 -22.21 10.57 -7.27
C VAL A 328 -22.79 11.82 -6.61
N GLY A 329 -23.09 11.76 -5.31
CA GLY A 329 -23.59 12.91 -4.56
C GLY A 329 -22.63 14.11 -4.59
N PHE A 330 -21.32 13.88 -4.50
CA PHE A 330 -20.32 14.95 -4.66
C PHE A 330 -20.33 15.54 -6.07
N ILE A 331 -20.41 14.69 -7.10
CA ILE A 331 -20.46 15.14 -8.51
C ILE A 331 -21.71 16.00 -8.74
N GLU A 332 -22.88 15.55 -8.28
CA GLU A 332 -24.14 16.28 -8.47
C GLU A 332 -24.16 17.62 -7.73
N ARG A 333 -23.65 17.68 -6.49
CA ARG A 333 -23.49 18.96 -5.77
C ARG A 333 -22.49 19.87 -6.46
N ALA A 334 -21.37 19.34 -6.95
CA ALA A 334 -20.38 20.12 -7.68
C ALA A 334 -20.93 20.71 -8.98
N LYS A 335 -21.82 20.00 -9.71
CA LYS A 335 -22.49 20.54 -10.90
C LYS A 335 -23.43 21.72 -10.60
N GLN A 336 -23.99 21.76 -9.39
CA GLN A 336 -24.93 22.81 -8.96
C GLN A 336 -24.23 24.05 -8.39
N ASP A 337 -22.98 23.89 -7.96
CA ASP A 337 -22.17 24.97 -7.39
C ASP A 337 -21.58 25.85 -8.52
N PRO A 338 -21.87 27.17 -8.54
CA PRO A 338 -21.40 28.09 -9.59
C PRO A 338 -19.88 28.25 -9.64
N ASP A 339 -19.16 27.88 -8.57
CA ASP A 339 -17.70 27.93 -8.53
C ASP A 339 -17.04 26.76 -9.27
N ASN A 340 -17.82 25.78 -9.72
CA ASN A 340 -17.32 24.62 -10.45
C ASN A 340 -17.93 24.54 -11.85
N LYS A 341 -17.07 24.33 -12.83
CA LYS A 341 -17.46 24.12 -14.22
C LYS A 341 -17.07 22.72 -14.66
N LEU A 342 -18.06 21.90 -15.00
CA LEU A 342 -17.82 20.56 -15.54
C LEU A 342 -17.17 20.65 -16.92
N ILE A 343 -15.97 20.07 -17.06
CA ILE A 343 -15.20 20.03 -18.31
C ILE A 343 -15.38 18.71 -19.04
N LEU A 344 -15.39 17.60 -18.29
CA LEU A 344 -15.54 16.25 -18.81
C LEU A 344 -16.15 15.33 -17.73
N GLY A 345 -16.88 14.32 -18.18
CA GLY A 345 -17.37 13.26 -17.33
C GLY A 345 -18.65 13.67 -16.61
N GLY A 346 -18.75 13.29 -15.34
CA GLY A 346 -19.89 13.59 -14.49
C GLY A 346 -21.11 12.70 -14.75
N ASN A 347 -21.04 11.77 -15.69
CA ASN A 347 -22.09 10.75 -15.82
C ASN A 347 -21.77 9.54 -14.96
N THR A 348 -22.84 8.95 -14.44
CA THR A 348 -22.80 7.76 -13.60
C THR A 348 -23.51 6.68 -14.38
N HIS A 349 -22.76 5.73 -14.92
CA HIS A 349 -23.35 4.63 -15.69
C HIS A 349 -23.42 3.41 -14.79
N THR A 350 -24.61 3.00 -14.40
CA THR A 350 -24.87 1.58 -14.22
C THR A 350 -24.85 0.97 -15.62
N ILE A 351 -23.74 0.33 -16.00
CA ILE A 351 -23.69 -0.37 -17.29
C ILE A 351 -24.71 -1.51 -17.22
N GLU A 352 -25.79 -1.41 -18.01
CA GLU A 352 -26.74 -2.50 -18.22
C GLU A 352 -26.01 -3.75 -18.69
N ALA A 353 -26.29 -4.90 -18.06
CA ALA A 353 -25.65 -6.21 -18.30
C ALA A 353 -25.90 -6.85 -19.67
N GLY A 354 -25.50 -6.17 -20.75
CA GLY A 354 -25.61 -6.66 -22.13
C GLY A 354 -24.28 -7.07 -22.78
N LYS A 355 -23.11 -6.84 -22.15
CA LYS A 355 -21.80 -7.04 -22.81
C LYS A 355 -20.68 -7.66 -21.95
N VAL A 356 -21.00 -8.27 -20.81
CA VAL A 356 -20.03 -9.10 -20.08
C VAL A 356 -20.36 -10.55 -20.37
N ASP A 357 -19.44 -11.24 -21.05
CA ASP A 357 -19.56 -12.61 -21.53
C ASP A 357 -19.54 -13.62 -20.36
N GLY A 358 -20.67 -13.71 -19.64
CA GLY A 358 -21.04 -14.92 -18.89
C GLY A 358 -20.14 -15.33 -17.73
N ARG A 359 -19.32 -14.44 -17.16
CA ARG A 359 -18.47 -14.73 -15.98
C ARG A 359 -18.68 -13.80 -14.79
N GLY A 360 -19.66 -12.90 -14.85
CA GLY A 360 -20.02 -12.01 -13.74
C GLY A 360 -20.90 -12.72 -12.71
N GLY A 361 -20.47 -12.73 -11.46
CA GLY A 361 -21.29 -13.15 -10.32
C GLY A 361 -22.59 -12.34 -10.22
N VAL A 362 -23.64 -13.02 -9.77
CA VAL A 362 -25.01 -12.58 -9.48
C VAL A 362 -25.22 -11.04 -9.38
N GLY A 363 -25.90 -10.43 -10.38
CA GLY A 363 -26.56 -9.11 -10.20
C GLY A 363 -26.19 -7.97 -11.16
N ASN A 364 -26.30 -8.18 -12.47
CA ASN A 364 -26.68 -7.27 -13.57
C ASN A 364 -26.39 -5.74 -13.68
N GLU A 365 -25.70 -5.03 -12.79
CA GLU A 365 -25.27 -3.63 -13.05
C GLU A 365 -23.94 -3.31 -12.33
N GLY A 366 -22.91 -2.91 -13.06
CA GLY A 366 -21.63 -2.53 -12.45
C GLY A 366 -21.61 -1.07 -11.99
N CYS A 367 -20.80 -0.79 -10.95
CA CYS A 367 -20.77 0.51 -10.27
C CYS A 367 -19.74 1.44 -10.90
N TYR A 368 -20.02 2.00 -12.07
CA TYR A 368 -19.05 2.78 -12.82
C TYR A 368 -19.27 4.28 -12.70
N VAL A 369 -18.17 5.03 -12.57
CA VAL A 369 -18.15 6.49 -12.57
C VAL A 369 -17.18 6.94 -13.65
N GLU A 370 -17.60 7.87 -14.50
CA GLU A 370 -16.70 8.45 -15.49
C GLU A 370 -15.61 9.27 -14.81
N PRO A 371 -14.34 9.19 -15.27
CA PRO A 371 -13.32 10.19 -14.94
C PRO A 371 -13.84 11.60 -15.15
N THR A 372 -13.97 12.34 -14.06
CA THR A 372 -14.68 13.61 -14.00
C THR A 372 -13.71 14.75 -13.71
N ILE A 373 -13.75 15.80 -14.54
CA ILE A 373 -12.88 16.96 -14.43
C ILE A 373 -13.74 18.20 -14.22
N PHE A 374 -13.54 18.89 -13.10
CA PHE A 374 -14.12 20.20 -12.83
C PHE A 374 -13.04 21.27 -12.85
N GLU A 375 -13.26 22.34 -13.60
CA GLU A 375 -12.53 23.59 -13.44
C GLU A 375 -13.14 24.35 -12.26
N CYS A 376 -12.34 24.65 -11.23
CA CYS A 376 -12.81 25.26 -9.98
C CYS A 376 -12.25 26.69 -9.83
N SER A 377 -13.10 27.67 -9.57
CA SER A 377 -12.71 29.09 -9.36
C SER A 377 -12.52 29.47 -7.90
N ASN A 378 -13.02 28.67 -6.95
CA ASN A 378 -12.97 28.97 -5.52
C ASN A 378 -12.31 27.83 -4.74
N ASP A 379 -11.19 28.13 -4.08
CA ASP A 379 -10.45 27.17 -3.26
C ASP A 379 -11.24 26.66 -2.03
N ASN A 380 -12.29 27.39 -1.63
CA ASN A 380 -13.14 27.05 -0.49
C ASN A 380 -14.38 26.24 -0.87
N SER A 381 -14.57 25.87 -2.15
CA SER A 381 -15.70 25.03 -2.55
C SER A 381 -15.61 23.64 -1.91
N GLU A 382 -16.75 22.97 -1.74
CA GLU A 382 -16.82 21.63 -1.15
C GLU A 382 -15.91 20.65 -1.92
N LEU A 383 -15.96 20.71 -3.25
CA LEU A 383 -15.17 19.84 -4.13
C LEU A 383 -13.66 20.02 -3.92
N VAL A 384 -13.19 21.24 -3.66
CA VAL A 384 -11.77 21.52 -3.42
C VAL A 384 -11.37 21.18 -1.98
N LYS A 385 -12.27 21.35 -1.00
CA LYS A 385 -11.93 21.17 0.42
C LYS A 385 -12.13 19.75 0.96
N GLU A 386 -13.01 18.94 0.38
CA GLU A 386 -13.36 17.61 0.92
C GLU A 386 -12.86 16.44 0.06
N GLU A 387 -12.56 15.32 0.73
CA GLU A 387 -12.13 14.08 0.08
C GLU A 387 -13.33 13.34 -0.51
N VAL A 388 -13.38 13.28 -1.84
CA VAL A 388 -14.39 12.54 -2.61
C VAL A 388 -14.07 11.04 -2.61
N PHE A 389 -12.78 10.70 -2.76
CA PHE A 389 -12.25 9.34 -2.87
C PHE A 389 -12.79 8.57 -4.08
N GLY A 390 -12.98 9.25 -5.21
CA GLY A 390 -13.39 8.65 -6.49
C GLY A 390 -12.70 9.38 -7.66
N PRO A 391 -13.05 9.08 -8.93
CA PRO A 391 -12.32 9.56 -10.09
C PRO A 391 -12.78 10.98 -10.43
N VAL A 392 -12.53 11.94 -9.53
CA VAL A 392 -12.98 13.33 -9.61
C VAL A 392 -11.80 14.26 -9.33
N MET A 393 -11.46 15.09 -10.33
CA MET A 393 -10.36 16.05 -10.28
C MET A 393 -10.88 17.48 -10.18
N SER A 394 -10.32 18.25 -9.24
CA SER A 394 -10.42 19.71 -9.20
C SER A 394 -9.23 20.31 -9.95
N LEU A 395 -9.49 21.00 -11.05
CA LEU A 395 -8.50 21.73 -11.83
C LEU A 395 -8.55 23.21 -11.46
N LEU A 396 -7.43 23.72 -10.94
CA LEU A 396 -7.30 25.08 -10.44
C LEU A 396 -6.20 25.83 -11.21
N GLU A 397 -6.33 27.14 -11.32
CA GLU A 397 -5.33 28.01 -11.93
C GLU A 397 -4.46 28.68 -10.88
N PHE A 398 -3.19 28.92 -11.18
CA PHE A 398 -2.31 29.80 -10.42
C PHE A 398 -1.36 30.59 -11.33
N GLU A 399 -0.67 31.57 -10.76
CA GLU A 399 0.37 32.36 -11.44
C GLU A 399 1.61 32.48 -10.56
N ASP A 400 1.43 32.94 -9.33
CA ASP A 400 2.54 33.10 -8.39
C ASP A 400 2.88 31.80 -7.66
N GLU A 401 4.18 31.53 -7.50
CA GLU A 401 4.69 30.32 -6.84
C GLU A 401 4.33 30.29 -5.35
N ASP A 402 4.50 31.40 -4.63
CA ASP A 402 4.27 31.46 -3.19
C ASP A 402 2.78 31.34 -2.86
N ASP A 403 1.93 32.00 -3.64
CA ASP A 403 0.48 31.83 -3.56
C ASP A 403 0.05 30.38 -3.86
N ALA A 404 0.59 29.76 -4.92
CA ALA A 404 0.26 28.38 -5.28
C ALA A 404 0.62 27.39 -4.16
N VAL A 405 1.78 27.58 -3.51
CA VAL A 405 2.19 26.75 -2.37
C VAL A 405 1.30 26.99 -1.15
N LYS A 406 0.93 28.25 -0.87
CA LYS A 406 0.00 28.59 0.21
C LYS A 406 -1.35 27.90 0.00
N ARG A 407 -1.92 27.98 -1.20
CA ARG A 407 -3.19 27.34 -1.59
C ARG A 407 -3.09 25.80 -1.58
N ALA A 408 -1.96 25.26 -2.02
CA ALA A 408 -1.68 23.82 -1.95
C ALA A 408 -1.68 23.32 -0.50
N ASN A 409 -1.14 24.07 0.44
CA ASN A 409 -1.14 23.73 1.87
C ASN A 409 -2.46 24.06 2.60
N ASP A 410 -3.38 24.81 1.99
CA ASP A 410 -4.65 25.20 2.61
C ASP A 410 -5.68 24.06 2.62
N THR A 411 -5.39 23.06 3.43
CA THR A 411 -6.21 21.89 3.69
C THR A 411 -5.89 21.35 5.10
N LYS A 412 -6.84 20.64 5.71
CA LYS A 412 -6.64 19.99 7.02
C LYS A 412 -5.72 18.75 6.93
N TRP A 413 -5.49 18.24 5.72
CA TRP A 413 -4.73 17.04 5.43
C TRP A 413 -3.31 17.34 4.94
N GLY A 414 -2.43 16.33 4.94
CA GLY A 414 -1.04 16.46 4.52
C GLY A 414 -0.42 15.12 4.17
N LEU A 415 -1.06 14.35 3.29
CA LEU A 415 -0.59 13.01 2.92
C LEU A 415 0.39 13.01 1.75
N GLY A 416 -0.07 13.45 0.58
CA GLY A 416 0.73 13.58 -0.63
C GLY A 416 0.86 15.02 -1.10
N ALA A 417 1.85 15.32 -1.92
CA ALA A 417 1.96 16.53 -2.72
C ALA A 417 2.89 16.29 -3.91
N GLY A 418 2.67 17.00 -5.02
CA GLY A 418 3.46 16.86 -6.23
C GLY A 418 3.81 18.21 -6.85
N VAL A 419 4.96 18.27 -7.52
CA VAL A 419 5.34 19.40 -8.37
C VAL A 419 5.92 18.92 -9.70
N MET A 420 5.45 19.50 -10.79
CA MET A 420 5.94 19.29 -12.16
C MET A 420 6.63 20.57 -12.62
N THR A 421 7.94 20.51 -12.91
CA THR A 421 8.76 21.64 -13.36
C THR A 421 10.12 21.12 -13.87
N ASN A 422 10.72 21.76 -14.87
CA ASN A 422 12.09 21.46 -15.30
C ASN A 422 13.14 22.21 -14.45
N ASN A 423 12.72 23.21 -13.67
CA ASN A 423 13.56 23.91 -12.72
C ASN A 423 13.69 23.14 -11.39
N LEU A 424 14.77 22.37 -11.22
CA LEU A 424 15.01 21.59 -10.00
C LEU A 424 15.21 22.46 -8.75
N ALA A 425 15.75 23.68 -8.87
CA ALA A 425 15.89 24.59 -7.74
C ALA A 425 14.52 25.02 -7.20
N ARG A 426 13.58 25.32 -8.10
CA ARG A 426 12.16 25.53 -7.78
C ARG A 426 11.56 24.28 -7.14
N ALA A 427 11.75 23.11 -7.75
CA ALA A 427 11.19 21.86 -7.26
C ALA A 427 11.61 21.57 -5.80
N HIS A 428 12.89 21.69 -5.46
CA HIS A 428 13.38 21.48 -4.10
C HIS A 428 12.89 22.54 -3.11
N ARG A 429 12.79 23.81 -3.54
CA ARG A 429 12.25 24.90 -2.71
C ARG A 429 10.78 24.67 -2.36
N ILE A 430 9.98 24.27 -3.35
CA ILE A 430 8.57 23.94 -3.17
C ILE A 430 8.42 22.68 -2.31
N ALA A 431 9.20 21.63 -2.58
CA ALA A 431 9.14 20.40 -1.82
C ALA A 431 9.41 20.62 -0.32
N LYS A 432 10.30 21.55 0.03
CA LYS A 432 10.56 21.96 1.42
C LYS A 432 9.37 22.70 2.05
N LYS A 433 8.56 23.41 1.26
CA LYS A 433 7.43 24.22 1.74
C LYS A 433 6.11 23.41 1.84
N PHE A 434 5.97 22.31 1.10
CA PHE A 434 4.79 21.46 1.23
C PHE A 434 4.66 20.88 2.63
N GLN A 435 3.45 20.92 3.18
CA GLN A 435 3.11 20.32 4.48
C GLN A 435 2.52 18.92 4.30
N SER A 436 3.23 18.07 3.55
CA SER A 436 2.83 16.69 3.27
C SER A 436 3.93 15.70 3.62
N GLY A 437 3.56 14.49 4.05
CA GLY A 437 4.57 13.48 4.38
C GLY A 437 5.18 12.77 3.17
N ASN A 438 4.51 12.82 2.02
CA ASN A 438 5.05 12.33 0.75
C ASN A 438 5.07 13.47 -0.28
N VAL A 439 6.23 13.72 -0.89
CA VAL A 439 6.38 14.75 -1.92
C VAL A 439 7.05 14.15 -3.15
N TRP A 440 6.41 14.28 -4.30
CA TRP A 440 6.96 13.85 -5.59
C TRP A 440 7.36 15.05 -6.46
N ILE A 441 8.52 14.93 -7.10
CA ILE A 441 9.01 15.88 -8.10
C ILE A 441 9.00 15.17 -9.45
N ASN A 442 8.32 15.74 -10.43
CA ASN A 442 8.22 15.23 -11.81
C ASN A 442 7.68 13.80 -11.94
N ASN A 443 6.92 13.35 -10.94
CA ASN A 443 6.21 12.07 -10.90
C ASN A 443 5.09 12.14 -9.86
N TYR A 444 4.31 11.07 -9.70
CA TYR A 444 3.29 10.97 -8.65
C TYR A 444 2.98 9.51 -8.29
N ASN A 445 2.58 9.23 -7.05
CA ASN A 445 2.16 7.91 -6.55
C ASN A 445 3.23 6.79 -6.58
N LEU A 446 4.50 7.09 -6.84
CA LEU A 446 5.57 6.11 -6.66
C LEU A 446 5.80 5.87 -5.17
N THR A 447 5.62 4.62 -4.72
CA THR A 447 5.81 4.19 -3.33
C THR A 447 6.73 2.98 -3.21
N PRO A 448 8.05 3.13 -3.44
CA PRO A 448 9.02 2.07 -3.15
C PRO A 448 8.95 1.65 -1.68
N SER A 449 9.20 0.37 -1.39
CA SER A 449 9.08 -0.17 -0.02
C SER A 449 10.05 0.44 1.00
N GLU A 450 11.13 1.02 0.49
CA GLU A 450 12.19 1.70 1.22
C GLU A 450 11.80 3.12 1.63
N MET A 451 10.83 3.72 0.94
CA MET A 451 10.34 5.07 1.20
C MET A 451 9.34 5.03 2.36
N PRO A 452 9.57 5.77 3.45
CA PRO A 452 8.57 5.94 4.49
C PRO A 452 7.35 6.64 3.91
N PHE A 453 6.17 6.12 4.21
CA PHE A 453 4.91 6.67 3.76
C PHE A 453 4.10 7.11 4.98
N GLY A 454 3.59 8.32 4.96
CA GLY A 454 2.56 8.72 5.91
C GLY A 454 2.18 10.19 5.92
N GLY A 455 1.21 10.53 6.77
CA GLY A 455 0.58 11.85 6.79
C GLY A 455 1.17 12.88 7.75
N TYR A 456 0.79 14.13 7.52
CA TYR A 456 0.85 15.27 8.44
C TYR A 456 -0.60 15.68 8.81
N GLY A 457 -0.78 16.40 9.92
CA GLY A 457 -2.08 16.96 10.30
C GLY A 457 -3.18 15.89 10.41
N MET A 458 -4.34 16.13 9.78
CA MET A 458 -5.48 15.21 9.81
C MET A 458 -5.32 13.99 8.90
N SER A 459 -4.20 13.88 8.16
CA SER A 459 -3.82 12.64 7.46
C SER A 459 -3.17 11.60 8.39
N GLY A 460 -3.02 11.92 9.68
CA GLY A 460 -2.55 10.99 10.70
C GLY A 460 -1.07 11.15 11.04
N TYR A 461 -0.52 10.12 11.69
CA TYR A 461 0.83 10.13 12.26
C TYR A 461 1.40 8.71 12.40
N GLY A 462 2.72 8.63 12.54
CA GLY A 462 3.47 7.39 12.32
C GLY A 462 3.85 7.25 10.86
N ARG A 463 4.68 6.25 10.54
CA ARG A 463 5.09 5.97 9.16
C ARG A 463 5.00 4.48 8.90
N GLU A 464 4.43 4.16 7.76
CA GLU A 464 4.53 2.84 7.16
C GLU A 464 5.76 2.78 6.25
N CYS A 465 6.19 1.56 5.90
CA CYS A 465 7.36 1.31 5.05
C CYS A 465 8.70 1.90 5.59
N GLY A 466 9.78 1.63 4.85
CA GLY A 466 11.13 2.05 5.24
C GLY A 466 11.60 1.50 6.59
N THR A 467 12.67 2.08 7.13
CA THR A 467 13.19 1.75 8.47
C THR A 467 12.35 2.35 9.58
N TYR A 468 11.65 3.46 9.32
CA TYR A 468 10.80 4.16 10.28
C TYR A 468 9.60 3.32 10.74
N ALA A 469 9.12 2.39 9.90
CA ALA A 469 8.11 1.44 10.33
C ALA A 469 8.62 0.55 11.48
N ILE A 470 9.90 0.15 11.49
CA ILE A 470 10.47 -0.72 12.55
C ILE A 470 10.34 -0.05 13.91
N ASP A 471 10.64 1.24 14.00
CA ASP A 471 10.50 2.02 15.24
C ASP A 471 9.04 2.05 15.72
N SER A 472 8.09 2.03 14.78
CA SER A 472 6.65 1.98 15.09
C SER A 472 6.22 0.62 15.65
N TRP A 473 6.94 -0.45 15.36
CA TRP A 473 6.64 -1.83 15.76
C TRP A 473 7.55 -2.37 16.88
N THR A 474 8.41 -1.54 17.45
CA THR A 474 9.35 -1.90 18.53
C THR A 474 9.20 -0.99 19.75
N GLN A 475 9.85 -1.36 20.86
CA GLN A 475 9.89 -0.56 22.08
C GLN A 475 11.31 -0.55 22.66
N ILE A 476 11.84 0.64 22.91
CA ILE A 476 13.15 0.80 23.52
C ILE A 476 13.07 0.41 24.99
N LYS A 477 13.97 -0.48 25.42
CA LYS A 477 14.23 -0.81 26.83
C LYS A 477 15.63 -0.32 27.15
N ASN A 478 15.75 0.65 28.07
CA ASN A 478 17.05 1.07 28.58
C ASN A 478 17.44 0.17 29.75
N VAL A 479 18.64 -0.41 29.69
CA VAL A 479 19.23 -1.20 30.77
C VAL A 479 20.59 -0.60 31.08
N TYR A 480 20.75 -0.12 32.30
CA TYR A 480 22.00 0.42 32.81
C TYR A 480 22.52 -0.49 33.92
N VAL A 481 23.79 -0.85 33.84
CA VAL A 481 24.45 -1.70 34.84
C VAL A 481 25.54 -0.86 35.50
N GLU A 482 25.28 -0.46 36.75
CA GLU A 482 26.32 0.05 37.64
C GLU A 482 26.99 -1.14 38.33
N MET A 483 28.32 -1.16 38.32
CA MET A 483 29.13 -2.24 38.88
C MET A 483 29.70 -1.89 40.26
N GLY A 484 29.64 -0.62 40.66
CA GLY A 484 30.00 -0.13 41.99
C GLY A 484 28.84 -0.12 42.98
N ASP A 485 29.14 0.31 44.21
CA ASP A 485 28.13 0.52 45.25
C ASP A 485 27.26 1.74 44.94
N VAL A 486 25.99 1.71 45.36
CA VAL A 486 25.07 2.84 45.24
C VAL A 486 25.49 3.93 46.21
N ASP A 487 25.92 5.09 45.70
CA ASP A 487 26.16 6.26 46.54
C ASP A 487 24.84 6.80 47.11
N SER A 488 24.69 6.70 48.42
CA SER A 488 23.56 7.20 49.19
C SER A 488 23.94 8.38 50.10
N SER A 489 25.04 9.09 49.80
CA SER A 489 25.57 10.20 50.61
C SER A 489 24.61 11.39 50.79
N CYS A 490 23.52 11.44 50.04
CA CYS A 490 22.41 12.37 50.24
C CYS A 490 21.50 12.03 51.45
N TYR A 491 21.68 10.88 52.08
CA TYR A 491 20.97 10.46 53.30
C TYR A 491 21.94 10.30 54.48
N PRO A 492 21.49 10.57 55.73
CA PRO A 492 22.27 10.22 56.91
C PRO A 492 22.54 8.71 56.95
N LYS A 493 23.74 8.35 57.39
CA LYS A 493 24.13 6.96 57.62
C LYS A 493 23.52 6.40 58.89
#